data_AF-A0AAU6HE60-F1
#
_entry.id   AF-A0AAU6HE60-F1
#
_cell.length_a   1.000
_cell.length_b   1.000
_cell.length_c   1.000
_cell.angle_alpha   90.00
_cell.angle_beta   90.00
_cell.angle_gamma   90.00
#
_symmetry.space_group_name_H-M   'P 1'
#
loop_
_entity.id
_entity.type
_entity.pdbx_description
1 polymer ?
#
loop_
_entity_poly.entity_id
_entity_poly.type
_entity_poly.pdbx_seq_one_letter_code
_entity_poly.pdbx_strand_id
1 'polypeptide(L)'
;MTLFGTNFLSGTQVGVGSVGNVAVTPTQPSQVTFTAPANPGQVGTVSTQSVSITTAGGTSAAGTTLIDYYLAPAITSVLPTSGTAGDLITVTGTGFVGVDTVTFTDSTTATAPAVFTPVSATQLVATVPGGLATGAGTITVHTCGGNSNAQAFTVT
;
A
#
# COMPACT_ATOMS: atom_id res chain seq x y z
N MET A 1 -14.65 1.08 9.33
CA MET A 1 -14.85 2.54 9.15
C MET A 1 -16.31 2.89 9.36
N THR A 2 -16.62 4.16 9.61
CA THR A 2 -17.96 4.59 9.99
C THR A 2 -18.44 5.72 9.10
N LEU A 3 -19.62 5.56 8.48
CA LEU A 3 -20.30 6.59 7.70
C LEU A 3 -21.36 7.27 8.56
N PHE A 4 -21.45 8.58 8.41
CA PHE A 4 -22.50 9.41 8.99
C PHE A 4 -23.45 9.86 7.89
N GLY A 5 -24.74 9.91 8.21
CA GLY A 5 -25.78 10.31 7.28
C GLY A 5 -27.14 10.29 7.94
N THR A 6 -28.16 9.98 7.15
CA THR A 6 -29.56 9.94 7.59
C THR A 6 -30.27 8.78 6.92
N ASN A 7 -31.31 8.26 7.57
CA ASN A 7 -32.19 7.21 7.05
C ASN A 7 -31.51 5.87 6.78
N PHE A 8 -30.47 5.52 7.56
CA PHE A 8 -29.90 4.17 7.53
C PHE A 8 -30.82 3.20 8.27
N LEU A 9 -31.64 2.47 7.51
CA LEU A 9 -32.63 1.53 8.03
C LEU A 9 -32.13 0.07 7.89
N SER A 10 -32.88 -0.88 8.45
CA SER A 10 -32.61 -2.31 8.23
C SER A 10 -32.60 -2.64 6.73
N GLY A 11 -31.63 -3.44 6.29
CA GLY A 11 -31.45 -3.78 4.87
C GLY A 11 -30.59 -2.77 4.08
N THR A 12 -29.98 -1.80 4.76
CA THR A 12 -28.99 -0.90 4.14
C THR A 12 -27.79 -1.69 3.61
N GLN A 13 -27.29 -1.30 2.44
CA GLN A 13 -26.04 -1.80 1.87
C GLN A 13 -25.08 -0.63 1.59
N VAL A 14 -23.80 -0.84 1.86
CA VAL A 14 -22.74 0.09 1.48
C VAL A 14 -22.13 -0.38 0.16
N GLY A 15 -22.27 0.41 -0.90
CA GLY A 15 -21.59 0.18 -2.17
C GLY A 15 -20.19 0.79 -2.17
N VAL A 16 -19.19 0.04 -2.62
CA VAL A 16 -17.80 0.49 -2.77
C VAL A 16 -17.40 0.43 -4.24
N GLY A 17 -17.73 1.48 -5.00
CA GLY A 17 -17.44 1.59 -6.43
C GLY A 17 -17.70 0.29 -7.21
N SER A 18 -16.69 -0.15 -7.95
CA SER A 18 -16.68 -1.43 -8.68
C SER A 18 -16.31 -2.66 -7.83
N VAL A 19 -15.96 -2.51 -6.55
CA VAL A 19 -15.58 -3.63 -5.67
C VAL A 19 -16.80 -4.42 -5.22
N GLY A 20 -17.95 -3.74 -5.08
CA GLY A 20 -19.24 -4.36 -4.78
C GLY A 20 -19.91 -3.82 -3.54
N ASN A 21 -20.94 -4.52 -3.08
CA ASN A 21 -21.80 -4.12 -1.98
C ASN A 21 -21.53 -4.93 -0.71
N VAL A 22 -21.51 -4.24 0.43
CA VAL A 22 -21.41 -4.82 1.77
C VAL A 22 -22.75 -4.65 2.47
N ALA A 23 -23.38 -5.75 2.85
CA ALA A 23 -24.56 -5.72 3.69
C ALA A 23 -24.17 -5.24 5.09
N VAL A 24 -24.96 -4.32 5.64
CA VAL A 24 -24.73 -3.74 6.96
C VAL A 24 -26.02 -3.78 7.76
N THR A 25 -25.89 -3.87 9.08
CA THR A 25 -27.02 -3.79 10.00
C THR A 25 -26.83 -2.53 10.85
N PRO A 26 -27.35 -1.37 10.41
CA PRO A 26 -27.24 -0.13 11.18
C PRO A 26 -27.88 -0.30 12.56
N THR A 27 -27.19 0.12 13.61
CA THR A 27 -27.72 0.17 14.98
C THR A 27 -28.34 1.53 15.30
N GLN A 28 -28.12 2.53 14.44
CA GLN A 28 -28.69 3.88 14.52
C GLN A 28 -29.00 4.41 13.10
N PRO A 29 -30.05 5.25 12.93
CA PRO A 29 -30.46 5.73 11.62
C PRO A 29 -29.52 6.78 11.00
N SER A 30 -28.57 7.30 11.77
CA SER A 30 -27.64 8.35 11.35
C SER A 30 -26.20 7.87 11.16
N GLN A 31 -25.92 6.60 11.44
CA GLN A 31 -24.57 6.07 11.36
C GLN A 31 -24.56 4.60 10.98
N VAL A 32 -23.59 4.22 10.14
CA VAL A 32 -23.33 2.82 9.83
C VAL A 32 -21.83 2.53 9.86
N THR A 33 -21.46 1.41 10.47
CA THR A 33 -20.08 0.92 10.49
C THR A 33 -19.96 -0.30 9.59
N PHE A 34 -18.90 -0.33 8.79
CA PHE A 34 -18.61 -1.44 7.89
C PHE A 34 -17.11 -1.62 7.72
N THR A 35 -16.72 -2.79 7.21
CA THR A 35 -15.36 -3.10 6.80
C THR A 35 -15.29 -3.02 5.29
N ALA A 36 -14.30 -2.30 4.76
CA ALA A 36 -14.07 -2.26 3.32
C ALA A 36 -13.84 -3.69 2.79
N PRO A 37 -14.54 -4.12 1.72
CA PRO A 37 -14.34 -5.44 1.15
C PRO A 37 -12.94 -5.51 0.50
N ALA A 38 -12.39 -6.71 0.40
CA ALA A 38 -11.14 -6.91 -0.35
C ALA A 38 -11.36 -6.60 -1.85
N ASN A 39 -10.34 -6.05 -2.51
CA ASN A 39 -10.35 -5.77 -3.95
C ASN A 39 -9.34 -6.65 -4.71
N PRO A 40 -9.58 -7.98 -4.82
CA PRO A 40 -8.62 -8.89 -5.45
C PRO A 40 -8.48 -8.66 -6.96
N GLY A 41 -9.47 -8.02 -7.59
CA GLY A 41 -9.45 -7.67 -9.01
C GLY A 41 -8.84 -6.29 -9.30
N GLN A 42 -8.13 -5.70 -8.33
CA GLN A 42 -7.49 -4.40 -8.53
C GLN A 42 -6.54 -4.43 -9.73
N VAL A 43 -6.73 -3.47 -10.64
CA VAL A 43 -5.84 -3.22 -11.77
C VAL A 43 -5.10 -1.91 -11.52
N GLY A 44 -3.77 -1.96 -11.54
CA GLY A 44 -2.91 -0.81 -11.25
C GLY A 44 -2.57 -0.66 -9.76
N THR A 45 -1.56 0.17 -9.47
CA THR A 45 -0.98 0.31 -8.12
C THR A 45 -1.95 0.90 -7.10
N VAL A 46 -2.83 1.82 -7.53
CA VAL A 46 -3.81 2.48 -6.66
C VAL A 46 -5.18 2.44 -7.33
N SER A 47 -6.21 2.07 -6.59
CA SER A 47 -7.62 2.08 -7.05
C SER A 47 -8.47 2.84 -6.04
N THR A 48 -9.01 3.97 -6.46
CA THR A 48 -9.84 4.85 -5.64
C THR A 48 -11.32 4.59 -5.89
N GLN A 49 -12.04 4.18 -4.86
CA GLN A 49 -13.44 3.77 -4.95
C GLN A 49 -14.34 4.73 -4.17
N SER A 50 -15.37 5.27 -4.83
CA SER A 50 -16.39 6.07 -4.16
C SER A 50 -17.35 5.19 -3.36
N VAL A 51 -17.79 5.69 -2.20
CA VAL A 51 -18.79 5.00 -1.37
C VAL A 51 -20.20 5.52 -1.66
N SER A 52 -21.16 4.62 -1.80
CA SER A 52 -22.60 4.92 -1.88
C SER A 52 -23.40 4.09 -0.88
N ILE A 53 -24.62 4.53 -0.60
CA ILE A 53 -25.54 3.82 0.29
C ILE A 53 -26.79 3.44 -0.48
N THR A 54 -27.17 2.16 -0.41
CA THR A 54 -28.44 1.66 -0.95
C THR A 54 -29.37 1.28 0.19
N THR A 55 -30.58 1.83 0.16
CA THR A 55 -31.68 1.48 1.06
C THR A 55 -32.88 1.00 0.24
N ALA A 56 -33.96 0.57 0.90
CA ALA A 56 -35.22 0.27 0.21
C ALA A 56 -35.80 1.46 -0.56
N GLY A 57 -35.46 2.70 -0.16
CA GLY A 57 -35.88 3.92 -0.85
C GLY A 57 -35.03 4.27 -2.07
N GLY A 58 -33.98 3.49 -2.38
CA GLY A 58 -33.07 3.72 -3.49
C GLY A 58 -31.61 3.89 -3.06
N THR A 59 -30.77 4.23 -4.04
CA THR A 59 -29.32 4.45 -3.87
C THR A 59 -28.99 5.93 -3.83
N SER A 60 -28.13 6.32 -2.89
CA SER A 60 -27.61 7.68 -2.80
C SER A 60 -26.76 8.03 -4.03
N ALA A 61 -26.52 9.32 -4.25
CA ALA A 61 -25.41 9.73 -5.10
C ALA A 61 -24.09 9.13 -4.58
N ALA A 62 -23.10 8.99 -5.47
CA ALA A 62 -21.74 8.67 -5.06
C ALA A 62 -21.26 9.73 -4.05
N GLY A 63 -20.92 9.29 -2.84
CA GLY A 63 -20.47 10.17 -1.78
C GLY A 63 -19.05 10.69 -2.04
N THR A 64 -18.65 11.68 -1.26
CA THR A 64 -17.27 12.20 -1.24
C THR A 64 -16.31 11.33 -0.43
N THR A 65 -16.83 10.33 0.30
CA THR A 65 -16.02 9.34 0.99
C THR A 65 -15.39 8.40 -0.04
N LEU A 66 -14.06 8.36 -0.04
CA LEU A 66 -13.27 7.52 -0.92
C LEU A 66 -12.55 6.43 -0.12
N ILE A 67 -12.36 5.28 -0.76
CA ILE A 67 -11.53 4.19 -0.26
C ILE A 67 -10.44 3.95 -1.29
N ASP A 68 -9.19 4.16 -0.87
CA ASP A 68 -8.02 3.86 -1.69
C ASP A 68 -7.54 2.45 -1.38
N TYR A 69 -7.40 1.65 -2.43
CA TYR A 69 -6.79 0.33 -2.38
C TYR A 69 -5.38 0.39 -2.97
N TYR A 70 -4.40 -0.13 -2.23
CA TYR A 70 -3.00 -0.14 -2.62
C TYR A 70 -2.51 -1.58 -2.78
N LEU A 71 -1.83 -1.88 -3.88
CA LEU A 71 -1.09 -3.12 -4.02
C LEU A 71 0.30 -2.98 -3.39
N ALA A 72 0.78 -4.06 -2.78
CA ALA A 72 2.15 -4.13 -2.31
C ALA A 72 3.13 -3.89 -3.48
N PRO A 73 4.24 -3.17 -3.25
CA PRO A 73 5.26 -2.97 -4.26
C PRO A 73 5.98 -4.29 -4.54
N ALA A 74 6.69 -4.37 -5.66
CA ALA A 74 7.58 -5.50 -5.95
C ALA A 74 8.91 -5.00 -6.50
N ILE A 75 10.02 -5.52 -5.97
CA ILE A 75 11.35 -5.26 -6.50
C ILE A 75 11.67 -6.34 -7.53
N THR A 76 12.06 -5.94 -8.73
CA THR A 76 12.47 -6.84 -9.81
C THR A 76 13.98 -6.90 -9.99
N SER A 77 14.69 -5.80 -9.73
CA SER A 77 16.16 -5.79 -9.78
C SER A 77 16.77 -4.65 -8.96
N VAL A 78 18.03 -4.84 -8.58
CA VAL A 78 18.87 -3.86 -7.91
C VAL A 78 20.22 -3.81 -8.62
N LEU A 79 20.74 -2.62 -8.89
CA LEU A 79 22.03 -2.42 -9.55
C LEU A 79 22.78 -1.20 -8.96
N PRO A 80 24.04 -1.34 -8.52
CA PRO A 80 24.80 -2.58 -8.32
C PRO A 80 24.14 -3.56 -7.35
N THR A 81 24.41 -4.87 -7.48
CA THR A 81 23.90 -5.91 -6.55
C THR A 81 24.72 -6.02 -5.26
N SER A 82 25.75 -5.20 -5.12
CA SER A 82 26.63 -5.14 -3.96
C SER A 82 27.19 -3.74 -3.78
N GLY A 83 27.50 -3.34 -2.56
CA GLY A 83 28.09 -2.03 -2.29
C GLY A 83 28.42 -1.81 -0.82
N THR A 84 29.23 -0.79 -0.59
CA THR A 84 29.65 -0.29 0.71
C THR A 84 28.75 0.89 1.14
N ALA A 85 28.84 1.29 2.41
CA ALA A 85 28.08 2.42 2.92
C ALA A 85 28.35 3.71 2.10
N GLY A 86 27.28 4.37 1.67
CA GLY A 86 27.35 5.57 0.83
C GLY A 86 27.23 5.32 -0.68
N ASP A 87 27.33 4.07 -1.14
CA ASP A 87 27.12 3.74 -2.54
C ASP A 87 25.67 3.97 -2.97
N LEU A 88 25.50 4.46 -4.19
CA LEU A 88 24.19 4.62 -4.82
C LEU A 88 23.80 3.36 -5.58
N ILE A 89 22.59 2.89 -5.33
CA ILE A 89 21.98 1.76 -6.03
C ILE A 89 20.68 2.20 -6.70
N THR A 90 20.42 1.65 -7.88
CA THR A 90 19.15 1.78 -8.57
C THR A 90 18.31 0.55 -8.24
N VAL A 91 17.12 0.78 -7.68
CA VAL A 91 16.12 -0.24 -7.39
C VAL A 91 15.02 -0.12 -8.44
N THR A 92 14.78 -1.19 -9.20
CA THR A 92 13.74 -1.26 -10.22
C THR A 92 12.65 -2.22 -9.77
N GLY A 93 11.40 -1.90 -10.10
CA GLY A 93 10.26 -2.65 -9.62
C GLY A 93 8.92 -2.15 -10.12
N THR A 94 7.89 -2.40 -9.33
CA THR A 94 6.53 -1.91 -9.55
C THR A 94 5.96 -1.39 -8.23
N GLY A 95 4.98 -0.49 -8.35
CA GLY A 95 4.22 -0.02 -7.19
C GLY A 95 4.97 0.93 -6.26
N PHE A 96 6.04 1.59 -6.73
CA PHE A 96 6.79 2.59 -5.94
C PHE A 96 6.06 3.93 -5.87
N VAL A 97 4.81 3.91 -5.41
CA VAL A 97 3.98 5.11 -5.19
C VAL A 97 3.85 5.34 -3.69
N GLY A 98 4.20 6.54 -3.23
CA GLY A 98 4.16 6.86 -1.80
C GLY A 98 5.13 6.01 -0.98
N VAL A 99 6.32 5.73 -1.52
CA VAL A 99 7.38 5.03 -0.77
C VAL A 99 7.75 5.85 0.46
N ASP A 100 7.65 5.23 1.64
CA ASP A 100 8.02 5.87 2.91
C ASP A 100 9.36 5.35 3.46
N THR A 101 9.73 4.11 3.15
CA THR A 101 10.93 3.47 3.69
C THR A 101 11.56 2.52 2.67
N VAL A 102 12.89 2.57 2.58
CA VAL A 102 13.71 1.52 1.95
C VAL A 102 14.59 0.93 3.05
N THR A 103 14.53 -0.37 3.27
CA THR A 103 15.22 -1.04 4.38
C THR A 103 16.25 -2.01 3.82
N PHE A 104 17.48 -1.90 4.32
CA PHE A 104 18.52 -2.90 4.11
C PHE A 104 18.56 -3.82 5.32
N THR A 105 18.68 -5.11 5.08
CA THR A 105 18.91 -6.14 6.10
C THR A 105 20.22 -6.83 5.79
N ASP A 106 21.15 -6.90 6.75
CA ASP A 106 22.45 -7.54 6.55
C ASP A 106 22.46 -9.05 6.87
N SER A 107 23.66 -9.64 6.79
CA SER A 107 23.91 -11.06 7.05
C SER A 107 23.65 -11.49 8.50
N THR A 108 23.61 -10.53 9.43
CA THR A 108 23.33 -10.74 10.85
C THR A 108 21.89 -10.42 11.23
N THR A 109 21.01 -10.17 10.25
CA THR A 109 19.61 -9.74 10.40
C THR A 109 19.42 -8.34 11.01
N ALA A 110 20.49 -7.55 11.12
CA ALA A 110 20.36 -6.15 11.50
C ALA A 110 19.76 -5.36 10.34
N THR A 111 18.92 -4.38 10.66
CA THR A 111 18.21 -3.56 9.68
C THR A 111 18.63 -2.10 9.78
N ALA A 112 18.72 -1.43 8.63
CA ALA A 112 18.99 0.00 8.56
C ALA A 112 18.13 0.65 7.47
N PRO A 113 17.47 1.79 7.76
CA PRO A 113 16.77 2.56 6.74
C PRO A 113 17.78 3.26 5.83
N ALA A 114 17.52 3.24 4.53
CA ALA A 114 18.30 3.95 3.53
C ALA A 114 17.73 5.34 3.26
N VAL A 115 18.60 6.28 2.89
CA VAL A 115 18.18 7.50 2.20
C VAL A 115 17.85 7.11 0.76
N PHE A 116 16.71 7.56 0.25
CA PHE A 116 16.28 7.24 -1.11
C PHE A 116 15.64 8.43 -1.80
N THR A 117 15.59 8.37 -3.13
CA THR A 117 14.92 9.32 -4.01
C THR A 117 14.06 8.54 -5.00
N PRO A 118 12.72 8.61 -4.89
CA PRO A 118 11.82 8.04 -5.90
C PRO A 118 12.06 8.74 -7.25
N VAL A 119 12.22 7.94 -8.31
CA VAL A 119 12.39 8.45 -9.69
C VAL A 119 11.09 8.31 -10.47
N SER A 120 10.41 7.17 -10.32
CA SER A 120 9.12 6.87 -10.92
C SER A 120 8.38 5.78 -10.12
N ALA A 121 7.17 5.42 -10.53
CA ALA A 121 6.43 4.30 -9.93
C ALA A 121 7.11 2.92 -10.12
N THR A 122 8.19 2.85 -10.91
CA THR A 122 8.94 1.63 -11.20
C THR A 122 10.43 1.73 -10.90
N GLN A 123 10.90 2.88 -10.39
CA GLN A 123 12.32 3.08 -10.12
C GLN A 123 12.54 4.05 -8.94
N LEU A 124 13.48 3.70 -8.08
CA LEU A 124 14.03 4.61 -7.07
C LEU A 124 15.55 4.45 -6.98
N VAL A 125 16.22 5.48 -6.50
CA VAL A 125 17.65 5.43 -6.14
C VAL A 125 17.75 5.38 -4.62
N ALA A 126 18.52 4.45 -4.08
CA ALA A 126 18.77 4.33 -2.64
C ALA A 126 20.27 4.40 -2.35
N THR A 127 20.62 4.92 -1.18
CA THR A 127 22.00 4.97 -0.69
C THR A 127 22.18 3.85 0.33
N VAL A 128 23.21 3.02 0.15
CA VAL A 128 23.54 1.94 1.10
C VAL A 128 23.84 2.56 2.48
N PRO A 129 23.09 2.18 3.53
CA PRO A 129 23.29 2.76 4.86
C PRO A 129 24.56 2.22 5.54
N GLY A 130 25.15 3.02 6.42
CA GLY A 130 26.25 2.59 7.29
C GLY A 130 25.78 1.76 8.48
N GLY A 131 26.72 1.07 9.14
CA GLY A 131 26.46 0.30 10.36
C GLY A 131 25.93 -1.11 10.14
N LEU A 132 25.93 -1.59 8.90
CA LEU A 132 25.58 -2.97 8.53
C LEU A 132 26.82 -3.87 8.50
N ALA A 133 26.65 -5.13 8.87
CA ALA A 133 27.66 -6.17 8.72
C ALA A 133 27.84 -6.55 7.25
N THR A 134 29.08 -6.81 6.86
CA THR A 134 29.41 -7.30 5.52
C THR A 134 28.82 -8.69 5.28
N GLY A 135 28.43 -8.99 4.04
CA GLY A 135 27.92 -10.28 3.61
C GLY A 135 26.58 -10.20 2.88
N ALA A 136 25.98 -11.36 2.65
CA ALA A 136 24.70 -11.47 1.96
C ALA A 136 23.58 -10.87 2.81
N GLY A 137 22.82 -9.96 2.21
CA GLY A 137 21.70 -9.27 2.80
C GLY A 137 20.55 -9.11 1.81
N THR A 138 19.57 -8.28 2.17
CA THR A 138 18.40 -8.00 1.34
C THR A 138 17.96 -6.54 1.42
N ILE A 139 17.20 -6.12 0.42
CA ILE A 139 16.53 -4.82 0.35
C ILE A 139 15.02 -5.04 0.29
N THR A 140 14.27 -4.26 1.04
CA THR A 140 12.81 -4.15 0.94
C THR A 140 12.39 -2.69 0.77
N VAL A 141 11.26 -2.48 0.10
CA VAL A 141 10.62 -1.17 -0.08
C VAL A 141 9.24 -1.24 0.58
N HIS A 142 8.90 -0.22 1.36
CA HIS A 142 7.59 -0.09 2.00
C HIS A 142 6.80 1.09 1.40
N THR A 143 5.51 0.86 1.20
CA THR A 143 4.52 1.86 0.77
C THR A 143 3.22 1.65 1.57
N CYS A 144 2.20 2.48 1.33
CA CYS A 144 0.86 2.23 1.87
C CYS A 144 0.26 0.86 1.48
N GLY A 145 0.74 0.24 0.39
CA GLY A 145 0.35 -1.13 -0.01
C GLY A 145 1.06 -2.24 0.77
N GLY A 146 1.99 -1.89 1.66
CA GLY A 146 2.80 -2.82 2.44
C GLY A 146 4.24 -2.94 1.93
N ASN A 147 4.89 -4.05 2.32
CA ASN A 147 6.27 -4.35 1.97
C ASN A 147 6.37 -5.04 0.60
N SER A 148 7.47 -4.78 -0.11
CA SER A 148 7.89 -5.58 -1.24
C SER A 148 8.38 -6.97 -0.84
N ASN A 149 8.65 -7.80 -1.84
CA ASN A 149 9.56 -8.92 -1.68
C ASN A 149 10.95 -8.45 -1.22
N ALA A 150 11.69 -9.34 -0.55
CA ALA A 150 13.08 -9.14 -0.22
C ALA A 150 13.95 -9.42 -1.45
N GLN A 151 14.68 -8.41 -1.92
CA GLN A 151 15.61 -8.53 -3.04
C GLN A 151 17.04 -8.70 -2.51
N ALA A 152 17.78 -9.69 -3.03
CA ALA A 152 19.15 -9.95 -2.60
C ALA A 152 20.09 -8.76 -2.88
N PHE A 153 20.96 -8.46 -1.92
CA PHE A 153 22.00 -7.44 -2.01
C PHE A 153 23.19 -7.82 -1.10
N THR A 154 24.43 -7.60 -1.55
CA THR A 154 25.62 -7.90 -0.73
C THR A 154 26.22 -6.62 -0.16
N VAL A 155 26.26 -6.49 1.16
CA VAL A 155 27.02 -5.42 1.84
C VAL A 155 28.49 -5.80 1.82
N THR A 156 29.35 -4.92 1.31
CA THR A 156 30.80 -5.14 1.22
C THR A 156 31.60 -4.27 2.16
#